data_AF-A0A529K354-F1
#
_entry.id   AF-A0A529K354-F1
#
_cell.length_a   1.000
_cell.length_b   1.000
_cell.length_c   1.000
_cell.angle_alpha   90.00
_cell.angle_beta   90.00
_cell.angle_gamma   90.00
#
_symmetry.space_group_name_H-M   'P 1'
#
loop_
_entity.id
_entity.type
_entity.pdbx_description
1 polymer ?
#
loop_
_entity_poly.entity_id
_entity_poly.type
_entity_poly.pdbx_seq_one_letter_code
_entity_poly.pdbx_strand_id
1 'polypeptide(L)'
;VDHEVAQARVAIMQAALDVLSGKTSNAAAVVREQFTAQRTIAENPEDAQAATEYDRLRLYAIKSQRDALEQLRIDGTIGDEAYHRLEEEIDWSELAASPPGRFQPLTT
;
A
#
# COMPACT_ATOMS: atom_id res chain seq x y z
N VAL A 1 4.02 -7.90 -24.36
CA VAL A 1 3.21 -7.21 -23.34
C VAL A 1 3.75 -7.46 -21.94
N ASP A 2 3.62 -8.63 -21.32
CA ASP A 2 3.97 -8.82 -19.90
C ASP A 2 5.45 -8.51 -19.58
N HIS A 3 6.36 -8.94 -20.45
CA HIS A 3 7.79 -8.62 -20.32
C HIS A 3 8.08 -7.12 -20.47
N GLU A 4 7.40 -6.45 -21.41
CA GLU A 4 7.55 -5.00 -21.62
C GLU A 4 6.99 -4.21 -20.43
N VAL A 5 5.88 -4.68 -19.85
CA VAL A 5 5.28 -4.10 -18.64
C VAL A 5 6.20 -4.27 -17.43
N ALA A 6 6.79 -5.45 -17.25
CA ALA A 6 7.76 -5.69 -16.17
C ALA A 6 9.00 -4.79 -16.32
N GLN A 7 9.58 -4.73 -17.51
CA GLN A 7 10.70 -3.82 -17.80
C GLN A 7 10.35 -2.35 -17.56
N ALA A 8 9.18 -1.90 -18.01
CA ALA A 8 8.73 -0.54 -17.80
C ALA A 8 8.53 -0.23 -16.31
N ARG A 9 8.01 -1.17 -15.51
CA ARG A 9 7.87 -1.03 -14.04
C ARG A 9 9.22 -0.83 -13.37
N VAL A 10 10.22 -1.63 -13.73
CA VAL A 10 11.59 -1.46 -13.21
C VAL A 10 12.10 -0.05 -13.52
N ALA A 11 11.93 0.42 -14.76
CA ALA A 11 12.40 1.73 -15.21
C ALA A 11 11.72 2.89 -14.47
N ILE A 12 10.39 2.88 -14.29
CA ILE A 12 9.68 3.96 -13.59
C ILE A 12 10.00 3.97 -12.08
N MET A 13 10.20 2.80 -11.47
CA MET A 13 10.61 2.71 -10.06
C MET A 13 12.06 3.20 -9.88
N GLN A 14 12.94 2.92 -10.84
CA GLN A 14 14.29 3.49 -10.85
C GLN A 14 14.25 5.02 -10.90
N ALA A 15 13.41 5.61 -11.75
CA ALA A 15 13.26 7.07 -11.83
C ALA A 15 12.82 7.68 -10.49
N ALA A 16 11.92 7.01 -9.74
CA ALA A 16 11.54 7.43 -8.40
C ALA A 16 12.73 7.38 -7.41
N LEU A 17 13.52 6.32 -7.46
CA LEU A 17 14.71 6.17 -6.61
C LEU A 17 15.79 7.21 -6.90
N ASP A 18 15.99 7.55 -8.18
CA ASP A 18 16.96 8.57 -8.60
C ASP A 18 16.61 9.95 -8.02
N VAL A 19 15.34 10.34 -8.05
CA VAL A 19 14.86 11.61 -7.44
C VAL A 19 15.03 11.58 -5.92
N LEU A 20 14.79 10.44 -5.28
CA LEU A 20 14.90 10.29 -3.83
C LEU A 20 16.36 10.22 -3.35
N SER A 21 17.32 9.87 -4.20
CA SER A 21 18.74 9.77 -3.84
C SER A 21 19.33 11.08 -3.29
N GLY A 22 18.82 12.23 -3.74
CA GLY A 22 19.20 13.55 -3.26
C GLY A 22 18.51 13.98 -1.95
N LYS A 23 17.66 13.13 -1.35
CA LYS A 23 16.92 13.44 -0.11
C LYS A 23 17.53 12.66 1.06
N THR A 24 17.92 13.37 2.12
CA THR A 24 18.70 12.80 3.25
C THR A 24 17.90 12.58 4.53
N SER A 25 16.60 12.88 4.55
CA SER A 25 15.78 12.67 5.74
C SER A 25 15.52 11.19 6.00
N ASN A 26 15.23 10.83 7.25
CA ASN A 26 14.81 9.47 7.61
C ASN A 26 13.56 9.03 6.84
N ALA A 27 12.61 9.95 6.64
CA ALA A 27 11.42 9.69 5.81
C ALA A 27 11.81 9.32 4.37
N ALA A 28 12.78 10.02 3.77
CA ALA A 28 13.26 9.69 2.44
C ALA A 28 13.99 8.34 2.38
N ALA A 29 14.67 7.93 3.45
CA ALA A 29 15.27 6.59 3.54
C ALA A 29 14.18 5.50 3.47
N VAL A 30 13.13 5.62 4.29
CA VAL A 30 12.00 4.66 4.30
C VAL A 30 11.30 4.60 2.94
N VAL A 31 11.05 5.74 2.30
CA VAL A 31 10.42 5.76 0.97
C VAL A 31 11.32 5.09 -0.09
N ARG A 32 12.65 5.27 -0.03
CA ARG A 32 13.59 4.57 -0.93
C ARG A 32 13.58 3.06 -0.71
N GLU A 33 13.51 2.60 0.53
CA GLU A 33 13.44 1.16 0.83
C GLU A 33 12.17 0.53 0.22
N GLN A 34 11.03 1.23 0.30
CA GLN A 34 9.79 0.74 -0.29
C GLN A 34 9.83 0.69 -1.81
N PHE A 35 10.30 1.75 -2.49
CA PHE A 35 10.45 1.73 -3.94
C PHE A 35 11.48 0.70 -4.41
N THR A 36 12.52 0.44 -3.60
CA THR A 36 13.50 -0.61 -3.88
C THR A 36 12.85 -1.99 -3.80
N ALA A 37 12.05 -2.27 -2.77
CA ALA A 37 11.31 -3.51 -2.64
C ALA A 37 10.33 -3.72 -3.81
N GLN A 38 9.61 -2.67 -4.22
CA GLN A 38 8.73 -2.71 -5.38
C GLN A 38 9.49 -2.99 -6.68
N ARG A 39 10.67 -2.36 -6.88
CA ARG A 39 11.52 -2.60 -8.05
C ARG A 39 12.00 -4.04 -8.12
N THR A 40 12.42 -4.62 -7.00
CA THR A 40 12.81 -6.03 -6.92
C THR A 40 11.67 -6.98 -7.27
N ILE A 41 10.43 -6.68 -6.86
CA ILE A 41 9.26 -7.46 -7.31
C ILE A 41 9.07 -7.33 -8.83
N ALA A 42 9.17 -6.12 -9.37
CA ALA A 42 8.98 -5.87 -10.80
C ALA A 42 10.02 -6.56 -11.70
N GLU A 43 11.19 -6.91 -11.17
CA GLU A 43 12.23 -7.67 -11.89
C GLU A 43 11.81 -9.12 -12.19
N ASN A 44 10.82 -9.68 -11.47
CA ASN A 44 10.24 -10.99 -11.76
C ASN A 44 9.08 -10.88 -12.78
N PRO A 45 9.26 -11.25 -14.07
CA PRO A 45 8.23 -11.06 -15.07
C PRO A 45 6.97 -11.90 -14.84
N GLU A 46 7.07 -13.01 -14.09
CA GLU A 46 5.94 -13.89 -13.80
C GLU A 46 5.02 -13.35 -12.70
N ASP A 47 5.54 -12.47 -11.83
CA ASP A 47 4.77 -11.87 -10.73
C ASP A 47 5.23 -10.43 -10.43
N ALA A 48 5.37 -9.61 -11.47
CA ALA A 48 5.91 -8.25 -11.43
C ALA A 48 5.08 -7.24 -10.61
N GLN A 49 4.00 -7.71 -9.97
CA GLN A 49 3.08 -6.94 -9.14
C GLN A 49 2.79 -7.60 -7.79
N ALA A 50 3.55 -8.61 -7.37
CA ALA A 50 3.37 -9.21 -6.06
C ALA A 50 3.37 -8.18 -4.92
N ALA A 51 2.65 -8.46 -3.83
CA ALA A 51 2.72 -7.65 -2.63
C ALA A 51 4.15 -7.68 -2.05
N THR A 52 4.70 -6.52 -1.74
CA THR A 52 5.91 -6.41 -0.93
C THR A 52 5.61 -6.72 0.54
N GLU A 53 6.65 -6.91 1.35
CA GLU A 53 6.46 -7.05 2.81
C GLU A 53 5.84 -5.79 3.44
N TYR A 54 6.17 -4.60 2.93
CA TYR A 54 5.56 -3.35 3.35
C TYR A 54 4.06 -3.31 3.11
N ASP A 55 3.62 -3.81 1.95
CA ASP A 55 2.20 -3.88 1.59
C ASP A 55 1.44 -4.83 2.53
N ARG A 56 2.03 -6.00 2.82
CA ARG A 56 1.45 -6.97 3.76
C ARG A 56 1.34 -6.40 5.18
N LEU A 57 2.38 -5.73 5.67
CA LEU A 57 2.36 -5.11 6.99
C LEU A 57 1.33 -3.97 7.08
N ARG A 58 1.18 -3.18 6.02
CA ARG A 58 0.12 -2.17 5.93
C ARG A 58 -1.27 -2.78 5.99
N LEU A 59 -1.54 -3.80 5.19
CA LEU A 59 -2.83 -4.51 5.20
C LEU A 59 -3.12 -5.13 6.58
N TYR A 60 -2.10 -5.68 7.24
CA TYR A 60 -2.22 -6.18 8.61
C TYR A 60 -2.63 -5.07 9.60
N ALA A 61 -1.96 -3.91 9.54
CA ALA A 61 -2.29 -2.77 10.39
C ALA A 61 -3.69 -2.18 10.08
N ILE A 62 -4.05 -2.09 8.80
CA ILE A 62 -5.36 -1.61 8.33
C ILE A 62 -6.49 -2.50 8.84
N LYS A 63 -6.29 -3.82 8.84
CA LYS A 63 -7.25 -4.75 9.46
C LYS A 63 -7.51 -4.38 10.92
N SER A 64 -6.46 -4.16 11.71
CA SER A 64 -6.62 -3.74 13.11
C SER A 64 -7.27 -2.37 13.26
N GLN A 65 -7.07 -1.45 12.31
CA GLN A 65 -7.78 -0.16 12.29
C GLN A 65 -9.28 -0.35 12.04
N ARG A 66 -9.68 -1.26 11.13
CA ARG A 66 -11.10 -1.61 10.91
C ARG A 66 -11.73 -2.19 12.17
N ASP A 67 -11.06 -3.15 12.81
CA ASP A 67 -11.54 -3.76 14.06
C ASP A 67 -11.78 -2.70 15.15
N ALA A 68 -10.85 -1.73 15.28
CA ALA A 68 -10.99 -0.64 16.24
C ALA A 68 -12.13 0.33 15.86
N LEU A 69 -12.30 0.65 14.57
CA LEU A 69 -13.37 1.52 14.09
C LEU A 69 -14.76 0.91 14.36
N GLU A 70 -14.92 -0.39 14.11
CA GLU A 70 -16.17 -1.10 14.37
C GLU A 70 -16.48 -1.11 15.87
N GLN A 71 -15.48 -1.34 16.72
CA GLN A 71 -15.67 -1.29 18.17
C GLN A 71 -16.15 0.09 18.65
N LEU A 72 -15.58 1.19 18.10
CA LEU A 72 -16.03 2.54 18.42
C LEU A 72 -17.49 2.80 18.04
N ARG A 73 -17.96 2.18 16.95
CA ARG A 73 -19.37 2.24 16.52
C ARG A 73 -20.27 1.43 17.45
N ILE A 74 -19.90 0.18 17.75
CA ILE A 74 -20.64 -0.73 18.62
C ILE A 74 -20.82 -0.11 20.02
N ASP A 75 -19.78 0.51 20.56
CA ASP A 75 -19.82 1.16 21.88
C ASP A 75 -20.56 2.51 21.88
N GLY A 76 -21.01 2.98 20.72
CA GLY A 76 -21.70 4.27 20.57
C GLY A 76 -20.78 5.48 20.78
N THR A 77 -19.45 5.28 20.74
CA THR A 77 -18.47 6.37 20.87
C THR A 77 -18.52 7.30 19.65
N ILE A 78 -18.81 6.75 18.47
CA ILE A 78 -19.02 7.50 17.24
C ILE A 78 -20.38 7.18 16.62
N GLY A 79 -20.97 8.18 15.96
CA GLY A 79 -22.19 8.02 15.18
C GLY A 79 -21.92 7.52 13.75
N ASP A 80 -22.99 7.21 13.03
CA ASP A 80 -22.96 6.60 11.70
C ASP A 80 -22.22 7.44 10.64
N GLU A 81 -22.45 8.76 10.63
CA GLU A 81 -21.76 9.67 9.69
C GLU A 81 -20.24 9.71 9.94
N ALA A 82 -19.82 9.72 11.21
CA ALA A 82 -18.41 9.69 11.58
C ALA A 82 -17.77 8.34 11.23
N TYR A 83 -18.50 7.24 11.44
CA TYR A 83 -18.07 5.91 11.04
C TYR A 83 -17.82 5.84 9.52
N HIS A 84 -18.79 6.23 8.69
CA HIS A 84 -18.65 6.14 7.24
C HIS A 84 -17.53 7.02 6.68
N ARG A 85 -17.30 8.20 7.28
CA ARG A 85 -16.16 9.04 6.91
C ARG A 85 -14.81 8.35 7.18
N LEU A 86 -14.66 7.75 8.36
CA LEU A 86 -13.43 7.05 8.74
C LEU A 86 -13.26 5.74 7.95
N GLU A 87 -14.36 5.05 7.66
CA GLU A 87 -14.40 3.88 6.80
C GLU A 87 -13.84 4.20 5.40
N GLU A 88 -14.29 5.31 4.79
CA GLU A 88 -13.77 5.77 3.50
C GLU A 88 -12.26 6.06 3.55
N GLU A 89 -11.77 6.71 4.61
CA GLU A 89 -10.32 6.98 4.79
C GLU A 89 -9.49 5.68 4.87
N ILE A 90 -10.03 4.66 5.54
CA ILE A 90 -9.41 3.34 5.65
C ILE A 90 -9.47 2.60 4.29
N ASP A 91 -10.58 2.70 3.56
CA ASP A 91 -10.73 2.11 2.22
C ASP A 91 -9.66 2.65 1.25
N TRP A 92 -9.40 3.97 1.26
CA TRP A 92 -8.33 4.57 0.47
C TRP A 92 -6.95 4.03 0.84
N SER A 93 -6.71 3.84 2.14
CA SER A 93 -5.44 3.31 2.64
C SER A 93 -5.24 1.84 2.24
N GLU A 94 -6.32 1.05 2.27
CA GLU A 94 -6.31 -0.35 1.86
C GLU A 94 -6.07 -0.51 0.36
N LEU A 95 -6.74 0.32 -0.44
CA LEU A 95 -6.54 0.34 -1.88
C LEU A 95 -5.09 0.68 -2.23
N ALA A 96 -4.50 1.66 -1.53
CA ALA A 96 -3.09 2.05 -1.74
C ALA A 96 -2.09 0.96 -1.32
N ALA A 97 -2.43 0.13 -0.34
CA ALA A 97 -1.59 -0.98 0.14
C ALA A 97 -1.78 -2.27 -0.68
N SER A 98 -2.81 -2.36 -1.52
CA SER A 98 -3.16 -3.58 -2.24
C SER A 98 -2.44 -3.69 -3.59
N PRO A 99 -1.96 -4.88 -3.98
CA PRO A 99 -1.43 -5.10 -5.32
C PRO A 99 -2.45 -4.77 -6.42
N PRO A 100 -2.10 -3.96 -7.44
CA PRO A 100 -3.03 -3.61 -8.50
C PRO A 100 -3.48 -4.86 -9.27
N GLY A 101 -4.78 -4.98 -9.54
CA GLY A 101 -5.38 -6.14 -10.22
C GLY A 101 -5.64 -7.35 -9.32
N ARG A 102 -5.27 -7.28 -8.03
CA ARG A 102 -5.58 -8.30 -7.00
C ARG A 102 -6.23 -7.70 -5.76
N PHE A 103 -6.84 -6.52 -5.89
CA PHE A 103 -7.58 -5.89 -4.80
C PHE A 103 -8.76 -6.79 -4.41
N GLN A 104 -8.72 -7.29 -3.19
CA GLN A 104 -9.82 -7.96 -2.55
C GLN A 104 -10.05 -7.24 -1.23
N PRO A 105 -11.19 -6.56 -1.05
CA PRO A 105 -11.47 -5.85 0.18
C PRO A 105 -11.28 -6.76 1.39
N LEU A 106 -10.65 -6.24 2.43
CA LEU A 106 -10.66 -6.83 3.76
C LEU A 106 -12.11 -6.69 4.26
N THR A 107 -12.96 -7.65 3.86
CA THR A 107 -14.37 -7.69 4.30
C THR A 107 -14.45 -7.64 5.82
N THR A 108 -15.36 -6.80 6.29
CA THR A 108 -15.83 -6.70 7.68
C THR A 108 -16.53 -7.97 8.14
#